data_AF-A0A1G1BXF8-F1
#
_entry.id   AF-A0A1G1BXF8-F1
#
_cell.length_a   1.000
_cell.length_b   1.000
_cell.length_c   1.000
_cell.angle_alpha   90.00
_cell.angle_beta   90.00
_cell.angle_gamma   90.00
#
_symmetry.space_group_name_H-M   'P 1'
#
loop_
_entity.id
_entity.type
_entity.pdbx_description
1 polymer ?
#
loop_
_entity_poly.entity_id
_entity_poly.type
_entity_poly.pdbx_seq_one_letter_code
_entity_poly.pdbx_strand_id
1 'polypeptide(L)'
;MGLALILLGAAGCGKGGDRQTTDTAPPAAKPEAAASGGGASCSPGGASCDFAGGPEDAKVKVEAFYPGRHEDTLAAVKDLLTEFPGQVRVEIVDWRTEQGLARRDATGLVCAGVVINGKNTFDLEVDGKPVKVLFVRGIDGEWTKTDLVAAVRKTLQQPEDAKPAK
;
A
#
# COMPACT_ATOMS: atom_id res chain seq x y z
N MET A 1 -42.85 42.52 24.15
CA MET A 1 -42.73 43.69 23.24
C MET A 1 -41.45 43.49 22.44
N GLY A 2 -41.38 43.35 21.13
CA GLY A 2 -42.38 43.53 20.08
C GLY A 2 -42.23 42.49 18.96
N LEU A 3 -43.22 42.52 18.06
CA LEU A 3 -43.59 41.55 17.04
C LEU A 3 -43.55 42.25 15.67
N ALA A 4 -42.95 41.64 14.66
CA ALA A 4 -43.19 41.82 13.20
C ALA A 4 -42.13 40.96 12.46
N LEU A 5 -42.35 39.90 11.68
CA LEU A 5 -43.47 39.35 10.90
C LEU A 5 -43.74 40.06 9.55
N ILE A 6 -43.07 39.58 8.48
CA ILE A 6 -43.42 39.70 7.04
C ILE A 6 -42.86 38.43 6.36
N LEU A 7 -43.63 37.35 6.13
CA LEU A 7 -44.46 36.95 4.96
C LEU A 7 -43.72 36.97 3.60
N LEU A 8 -43.32 35.82 3.01
CA LEU A 8 -44.03 34.77 2.22
C LEU A 8 -44.28 35.06 0.72
N GLY A 9 -43.71 34.20 -0.15
CA GLY A 9 -44.26 33.74 -1.45
C GLY A 9 -44.18 34.71 -2.66
N ALA A 10 -44.16 34.30 -3.94
CA ALA A 10 -44.34 32.98 -4.56
C ALA A 10 -43.92 33.01 -6.06
N ALA A 11 -43.63 31.81 -6.59
CA ALA A 11 -43.97 31.25 -7.90
C ALA A 11 -43.64 31.95 -9.24
N GLY A 12 -42.97 31.19 -10.11
CA GLY A 12 -43.02 31.33 -11.57
C GLY A 12 -42.83 29.98 -12.29
N CYS A 13 -43.93 29.38 -12.76
CA CYS A 13 -44.01 28.36 -13.84
C CYS A 13 -43.94 29.09 -15.21
N GLY A 14 -43.53 28.60 -16.39
CA GLY A 14 -43.42 27.27 -17.01
C GLY A 14 -44.16 27.29 -18.37
N LYS A 15 -43.50 27.12 -19.53
CA LYS A 15 -44.03 26.74 -20.89
C LYS A 15 -42.89 26.85 -21.93
N GLY A 16 -42.59 25.99 -22.91
CA GLY A 16 -43.08 24.70 -23.44
C GLY A 16 -42.72 24.58 -24.94
N GLY A 17 -42.17 23.43 -25.37
CA GLY A 17 -42.10 22.83 -26.74
C GLY A 17 -41.46 23.63 -27.90
N ASP A 18 -40.73 23.10 -28.90
CA ASP A 18 -40.63 21.76 -29.50
C ASP A 18 -39.29 21.58 -30.29
N ARG A 19 -38.84 20.30 -30.39
CA ARG A 19 -38.09 19.56 -31.46
C ARG A 19 -37.18 20.33 -32.45
N GLN A 20 -35.96 19.89 -32.80
CA GLN A 20 -35.62 18.57 -33.36
C GLN A 20 -34.08 18.34 -33.44
N THR A 21 -33.68 17.12 -33.04
CA THR A 21 -32.50 16.27 -33.35
C THR A 21 -31.25 16.85 -34.04
N THR A 22 -30.09 16.58 -33.46
CA THR A 22 -29.10 15.61 -34.00
C THR A 22 -28.28 15.00 -32.86
N ASP A 23 -28.24 13.67 -32.88
CA ASP A 23 -27.28 12.76 -32.25
C ASP A 23 -25.88 13.34 -31.99
N THR A 24 -25.43 13.27 -30.74
CA THR A 24 -24.20 12.57 -30.30
C THR A 24 -24.07 12.84 -28.81
N ALA A 25 -24.40 11.85 -27.98
CA ALA A 25 -24.21 11.92 -26.54
C ALA A 25 -22.69 11.97 -26.21
N PRO A 26 -22.24 12.90 -25.36
CA PRO A 26 -20.89 12.87 -24.81
C PRO A 26 -20.78 11.74 -23.78
N PRO A 27 -19.72 10.91 -23.81
CA PRO A 27 -19.55 9.88 -22.80
C PRO A 27 -19.32 10.52 -21.42
N ALA A 28 -20.12 10.05 -20.47
CA ALA A 28 -20.08 10.39 -19.06
C ALA A 28 -18.66 10.30 -18.48
N ALA A 29 -18.24 11.38 -17.84
CA ALA A 29 -17.04 11.43 -17.02
C ALA A 29 -17.17 10.44 -15.86
N LYS A 30 -16.29 9.42 -15.85
CA LYS A 30 -16.00 8.60 -14.68
C LYS A 30 -15.12 9.41 -13.70
N PRO A 31 -15.28 9.24 -12.39
CA PRO A 31 -14.37 9.85 -11.41
C PRO A 31 -13.00 9.19 -11.52
N GLU A 32 -11.98 10.01 -11.78
CA GLU A 32 -10.58 9.64 -11.86
C GLU A 32 -10.06 9.44 -10.44
N ALA A 33 -9.95 8.18 -10.02
CA ALA A 33 -9.23 7.77 -8.84
C ALA A 33 -8.29 6.61 -9.22
N ALA A 34 -7.02 6.81 -8.86
CA ALA A 34 -6.00 5.79 -8.59
C ALA A 34 -5.60 4.83 -9.72
N ALA A 35 -4.36 4.96 -10.19
CA ALA A 35 -3.32 3.91 -10.22
C ALA A 35 -2.30 4.25 -11.30
N SER A 36 -1.21 4.93 -10.92
CA SER A 36 -0.03 4.99 -11.77
C SER A 36 1.00 3.99 -11.24
N GLY A 37 1.36 3.00 -12.05
CA GLY A 37 2.63 2.28 -11.92
C GLY A 37 2.65 0.91 -11.23
N GLY A 38 1.61 0.09 -11.33
CA GLY A 38 1.66 -1.32 -10.88
C GLY A 38 2.15 -2.28 -11.98
N GLY A 39 3.32 -2.06 -12.56
CA GLY A 39 3.90 -2.91 -13.60
C GLY A 39 5.10 -3.68 -13.09
N ALA A 40 4.91 -4.94 -12.71
CA ALA A 40 5.99 -5.79 -12.22
C ALA A 40 5.68 -7.27 -12.50
N SER A 41 6.02 -7.68 -13.72
CA SER A 41 6.11 -9.08 -14.12
C SER A 41 7.54 -9.54 -13.86
N CYS A 42 7.74 -10.55 -13.01
CA CYS A 42 8.96 -11.34 -13.05
C CYS A 42 9.01 -12.04 -14.42
N SER A 43 9.63 -11.42 -15.40
CA SER A 43 9.71 -12.00 -16.74
C SER A 43 10.68 -13.19 -16.71
N PRO A 44 10.28 -14.39 -17.16
CA PRO A 44 11.19 -15.51 -17.29
C PRO A 44 12.18 -15.20 -18.42
N GLY A 45 13.32 -14.59 -18.06
CA GLY A 45 14.39 -14.29 -19.00
C GLY A 45 15.12 -12.95 -18.85
N GLY A 46 14.75 -12.01 -17.97
CA GLY A 46 15.59 -10.82 -17.82
C GLY A 46 15.12 -9.66 -16.94
N ALA A 47 16.15 -8.89 -16.54
CA ALA A 47 16.23 -7.58 -15.89
C ALA A 47 15.99 -7.49 -14.37
N SER A 48 14.76 -7.53 -13.85
CA SER A 48 14.56 -7.34 -12.40
C SER A 48 13.25 -7.92 -11.85
N CYS A 49 13.22 -8.14 -10.53
CA CYS A 49 12.07 -8.61 -9.77
C CYS A 49 11.34 -7.49 -9.00
N ASP A 50 11.54 -6.22 -9.37
CA ASP A 50 10.92 -5.09 -8.70
C ASP A 50 9.39 -5.17 -8.76
N PHE A 51 8.71 -4.68 -7.73
CA PHE A 51 7.24 -4.59 -7.64
C PHE A 51 6.80 -3.42 -6.77
N ALA A 52 5.62 -2.90 -7.07
CA ALA A 52 4.97 -1.81 -6.36
C ALA A 52 3.45 -2.02 -6.35
N GLY A 53 2.81 -2.04 -5.17
CA GLY A 53 1.35 -2.09 -5.04
C GLY A 53 0.83 -1.39 -3.79
N GLY A 54 -0.45 -1.01 -3.78
CA GLY A 54 -1.11 -0.27 -2.69
C GLY A 54 -0.98 1.26 -2.80
N PRO A 55 -1.72 2.03 -1.98
CA PRO A 55 -1.70 3.50 -2.02
C PRO A 55 -0.32 4.08 -1.68
N GLU A 56 0.06 5.21 -2.31
CA GLU A 56 1.33 5.88 -2.00
C GLU A 56 1.35 6.50 -0.59
N ASP A 57 0.19 6.86 -0.07
CA ASP A 57 -0.03 7.46 1.25
C ASP A 57 -0.44 6.43 2.32
N ALA A 58 -0.25 5.13 2.05
CA ALA A 58 -0.57 4.08 2.99
C ALA A 58 0.20 4.24 4.32
N LYS A 59 -0.49 3.95 5.44
CA LYS A 59 0.08 4.11 6.79
C LYS A 59 1.31 3.24 7.06
N VAL A 60 1.38 2.09 6.39
CA VAL A 60 2.49 1.14 6.54
C VAL A 60 3.11 0.86 5.18
N LYS A 61 4.42 1.10 5.08
CA LYS A 61 5.25 0.73 3.94
C LYS A 61 6.01 -0.54 4.27
N VAL A 62 5.88 -1.54 3.41
CA VAL A 62 6.60 -2.82 3.47
C VAL A 62 7.51 -2.91 2.26
N GLU A 63 8.82 -3.01 2.47
CA GLU A 63 9.81 -3.15 1.40
C GLU A 63 10.54 -4.49 1.56
N ALA A 64 10.55 -5.30 0.50
CA ALA A 64 11.20 -6.60 0.45
C ALA A 64 12.39 -6.55 -0.51
N PHE A 65 13.61 -6.76 0.00
CA PHE A 65 14.85 -6.69 -0.75
C PHE A 65 15.35 -8.10 -1.11
N TYR A 66 15.16 -8.54 -2.35
CA TYR A 66 15.49 -9.90 -2.79
C TYR A 66 16.01 -9.93 -4.25
N PRO A 67 17.00 -10.79 -4.58
CA PRO A 67 17.52 -10.95 -5.95
C PRO A 67 16.61 -11.81 -6.87
N GLY A 68 15.30 -11.88 -6.59
CA GLY A 68 14.42 -12.93 -7.10
C GLY A 68 14.64 -14.30 -6.42
N ARG A 69 14.04 -15.37 -6.96
CA ARG A 69 14.15 -16.78 -6.48
C ARG A 69 13.75 -17.00 -5.01
N HIS A 70 12.81 -16.19 -4.52
CA HIS A 70 12.22 -16.27 -3.18
C HIS A 70 10.69 -16.18 -3.31
N GLU A 71 10.12 -16.94 -4.23
CA GLU A 71 8.75 -16.81 -4.71
C GLU A 71 7.73 -16.84 -3.57
N ASP A 72 7.91 -17.73 -2.59
CA ASP A 72 7.03 -17.84 -1.42
C ASP A 72 7.08 -16.60 -0.53
N THR A 73 8.28 -16.04 -0.35
CA THR A 73 8.47 -14.79 0.41
C THR A 73 7.85 -13.60 -0.33
N LEU A 74 8.08 -13.51 -1.63
CA LEU A 74 7.54 -12.44 -2.46
C LEU A 74 6.00 -12.54 -2.57
N ALA A 75 5.45 -13.76 -2.61
CA ALA A 75 4.02 -14.00 -2.55
C ALA A 75 3.45 -13.58 -1.19
N ALA A 76 4.06 -13.99 -0.08
CA ALA A 76 3.61 -13.61 1.26
C ALA A 76 3.61 -12.08 1.47
N VAL A 77 4.59 -11.38 0.92
CA VAL A 77 4.65 -9.91 0.95
C VAL A 77 3.56 -9.28 0.08
N LYS A 78 3.30 -9.81 -1.13
CA LYS A 78 2.22 -9.33 -2.01
C LYS A 78 0.84 -9.57 -1.41
N ASP A 79 0.64 -10.69 -0.72
CA ASP A 79 -0.63 -11.04 -0.05
C ASP A 79 -1.06 -10.00 0.99
N LEU A 80 -0.12 -9.20 1.53
CA LEU A 80 -0.44 -8.10 2.44
C LEU A 80 -1.39 -7.07 1.82
N LEU A 81 -1.35 -6.88 0.50
CA LEU A 81 -2.27 -5.97 -0.22
C LEU A 81 -3.72 -6.44 -0.12
N THR A 82 -3.94 -7.75 -0.09
CA THR A 82 -5.26 -8.36 0.07
C THR A 82 -5.67 -8.42 1.54
N GLU A 83 -4.72 -8.73 2.43
CA GLU A 83 -4.96 -8.81 3.89
C GLU A 83 -5.26 -7.43 4.52
N PHE A 84 -4.64 -6.37 3.99
CA PHE A 84 -4.74 -5.00 4.52
C PHE A 84 -5.11 -4.00 3.41
N PRO A 85 -6.28 -4.13 2.79
CA PRO A 85 -6.65 -3.33 1.62
C PRO A 85 -6.65 -1.83 1.95
N GLY A 86 -5.90 -1.06 1.16
CA GLY A 86 -5.78 0.39 1.31
C GLY A 86 -4.95 0.88 2.51
N GLN A 87 -4.42 -0.02 3.33
CA GLN A 87 -3.67 0.35 4.54
C GLN A 87 -2.16 0.15 4.40
N VAL A 88 -1.73 -0.69 3.45
CA VAL A 88 -0.33 -1.01 3.22
C VAL A 88 0.12 -0.65 1.81
N ARG A 89 1.36 -0.20 1.73
CA ARG A 89 2.15 -0.04 0.52
C ARG A 89 3.18 -1.16 0.49
N VAL A 90 3.23 -1.92 -0.58
CA VAL A 90 4.21 -3.01 -0.76
C VAL A 90 5.15 -2.68 -1.90
N GLU A 91 6.44 -2.80 -1.64
CA GLU A 91 7.49 -2.71 -2.66
C GLU A 91 8.40 -3.94 -2.59
N ILE A 92 8.69 -4.54 -3.73
CA ILE A 92 9.79 -5.50 -3.86
C ILE A 92 10.89 -4.78 -4.61
N VAL A 93 12.11 -4.88 -4.09
CA VAL A 93 13.29 -4.24 -4.63
C VAL A 93 14.30 -5.29 -5.03
N ASP A 94 14.63 -5.33 -6.30
CA ASP A 94 15.68 -6.19 -6.82
C ASP A 94 17.06 -5.57 -6.63
N TRP A 95 17.71 -5.99 -5.55
CA TRP A 95 19.04 -5.53 -5.17
C TRP A 95 20.18 -6.05 -6.06
N ARG A 96 19.89 -6.78 -7.15
CA ARG A 96 20.89 -7.11 -8.20
C ARG A 96 21.22 -5.89 -9.06
N THR A 97 20.37 -4.87 -9.02
CA THR A 97 20.63 -3.57 -9.62
C THR A 97 21.41 -2.68 -8.64
N GLU A 98 22.23 -1.76 -9.15
CA GLU A 98 22.95 -0.80 -8.30
C GLU A 98 22.00 0.04 -7.43
N GLN A 99 20.87 0.47 -8.02
CA GLN A 99 19.84 1.22 -7.29
C GLN A 99 19.19 0.39 -6.19
N GLY A 100 18.83 -0.87 -6.47
CA GLY A 100 18.25 -1.76 -5.47
C GLY A 100 19.22 -2.09 -4.35
N LEU A 101 20.51 -2.26 -4.68
CA LEU A 101 21.57 -2.47 -3.70
C LEU A 101 21.74 -1.25 -2.78
N ALA A 102 21.80 -0.05 -3.34
CA ALA A 102 21.90 1.19 -2.58
C ALA A 102 20.68 1.40 -1.65
N ARG A 103 19.48 1.10 -2.15
CA ARG A 103 18.25 1.13 -1.32
C ARG A 103 18.32 0.13 -0.18
N ARG A 104 18.82 -1.09 -0.43
CA ARG A 104 18.97 -2.11 0.61
C ARG A 104 19.97 -1.68 1.67
N ASP A 105 21.12 -1.14 1.26
CA ASP A 105 22.16 -0.69 2.19
C ASP A 105 21.67 0.45 3.10
N ALA A 106 20.84 1.35 2.57
CA ALA A 106 20.21 2.41 3.35
C ALA A 106 19.29 1.91 4.48
N THR A 107 18.85 0.65 4.43
CA THR A 107 18.06 0.02 5.50
C THR A 107 18.90 -0.64 6.59
N GLY A 108 20.23 -0.75 6.39
CA GLY A 108 21.13 -1.50 7.29
C GLY A 108 21.05 -3.03 7.13
N LEU A 109 20.29 -3.54 6.17
CA LEU A 109 20.30 -4.97 5.82
C LEU A 109 21.64 -5.36 5.19
N VAL A 110 22.19 -6.50 5.60
CA VAL A 110 23.38 -7.12 4.95
C VAL A 110 23.00 -8.32 4.08
N CYS A 111 21.78 -8.83 4.23
CA CYS A 111 21.23 -9.97 3.52
C CYS A 111 19.83 -9.62 2.98
N ALA A 112 19.20 -10.54 2.27
CA ALA A 112 17.84 -10.37 1.81
C ALA A 112 16.91 -10.23 3.03
N GLY A 113 15.80 -9.53 2.90
CA GLY A 113 14.93 -9.30 4.05
C GLY A 113 13.78 -8.35 3.76
N VAL A 114 12.94 -8.18 4.77
CA VAL A 114 11.78 -7.29 4.74
C VAL A 114 11.96 -6.20 5.79
N VAL A 115 11.68 -4.96 5.41
CA VAL A 115 11.52 -3.84 6.33
C VAL A 115 10.09 -3.33 6.29
N ILE A 116 9.57 -2.99 7.46
CA ILE A 116 8.25 -2.42 7.68
C ILE A 116 8.49 -1.06 8.34
N ASN A 117 8.12 0.03 7.64
CA ASN A 117 8.43 1.41 8.03
C ASN A 117 9.91 1.61 8.43
N GLY A 118 10.83 1.01 7.66
CA GLY A 118 12.27 1.12 7.87
C GLY A 118 12.85 0.23 8.98
N LYS A 119 12.04 -0.61 9.64
CA LYS A 119 12.50 -1.57 10.66
C LYS A 119 12.36 -3.00 10.16
N ASN A 120 13.32 -3.87 10.48
CA ASN A 120 13.27 -5.31 10.16
C ASN A 120 13.18 -6.20 11.41
N THR A 121 13.11 -5.62 12.61
CA THR A 121 13.10 -6.35 13.88
C THR A 121 11.91 -5.93 14.70
N PHE A 122 11.13 -6.89 15.20
CA PHE A 122 9.89 -6.65 15.93
C PHE A 122 9.78 -7.56 17.14
N ASP A 123 9.36 -7.00 18.27
CA ASP A 123 8.90 -7.76 19.44
C ASP A 123 7.40 -8.06 19.25
N LEU A 124 7.10 -9.32 18.94
CA LEU A 124 5.77 -9.85 18.67
C LEU A 124 5.30 -10.77 19.80
N GLU A 125 4.02 -11.07 19.82
CA GLU A 125 3.44 -12.10 20.67
C GLU A 125 2.96 -13.26 19.79
N VAL A 126 3.53 -14.44 19.99
CA VAL A 126 3.18 -15.67 19.27
C VAL A 126 2.79 -16.70 20.31
N ASP A 127 1.56 -17.23 20.21
CA ASP A 127 0.99 -18.18 21.18
C ASP A 127 1.06 -17.69 22.66
N GLY A 128 0.83 -16.40 22.87
CA GLY A 128 0.88 -15.77 24.20
C GLY A 128 2.29 -15.59 24.77
N LYS A 129 3.34 -15.78 23.96
CA LYS A 129 4.75 -15.62 24.37
C LYS A 129 5.40 -14.48 23.59
N PRO A 130 6.19 -13.61 24.26
CA PRO A 130 6.98 -12.61 23.57
C PRO A 130 8.09 -13.27 22.75
N VAL A 131 8.15 -12.96 21.47
CA VAL A 131 9.17 -13.43 20.53
C VAL A 131 9.73 -12.25 19.78
N LYS A 132 11.06 -12.16 19.72
CA LYS A 132 11.75 -11.19 18.88
C LYS A 132 11.95 -11.79 17.50
N VAL A 133 11.29 -11.23 16.50
CA VAL A 133 11.34 -11.68 15.11
C VAL A 133 12.23 -10.77 14.30
N LEU A 134 13.12 -11.36 13.51
CA LEU A 134 14.02 -10.66 12.59
C LEU A 134 13.66 -11.05 11.14
N PHE A 135 13.19 -10.08 10.36
CA PHE A 135 12.79 -10.25 8.97
C PHE A 135 14.00 -10.22 8.01
N VAL A 136 14.88 -11.20 8.15
CA VAL A 136 16.00 -11.46 7.22
C VAL A 136 15.83 -12.82 6.55
N ARG A 137 16.49 -13.02 5.41
CA ARG A 137 16.39 -14.21 4.57
C ARG A 137 14.95 -14.45 4.07
N GLY A 138 14.69 -15.62 3.51
CA GLY A 138 13.35 -16.02 3.10
C GLY A 138 12.46 -16.43 4.28
N ILE A 139 11.16 -16.52 3.99
CA ILE A 139 10.16 -17.19 4.83
C ILE A 139 10.60 -18.63 5.15
N ASP A 140 10.17 -19.17 6.30
CA ASP A 140 10.53 -20.48 6.85
C ASP A 140 11.99 -20.64 7.31
N GLY A 141 12.75 -19.55 7.28
CA GLY A 141 14.02 -19.43 7.99
C GLY A 141 13.80 -18.94 9.44
N GLU A 142 13.84 -17.62 9.61
CA GLU A 142 13.80 -16.96 10.92
C GLU A 142 12.40 -16.40 11.26
N TRP A 143 11.46 -16.47 10.32
CA TRP A 143 10.14 -15.86 10.42
C TRP A 143 9.14 -16.52 9.46
N THR A 144 7.84 -16.36 9.76
CA THR A 144 6.72 -16.95 9.03
C THR A 144 5.78 -15.87 8.47
N LYS A 145 4.87 -16.25 7.57
CA LYS A 145 3.81 -15.34 7.08
C LYS A 145 2.97 -14.77 8.24
N THR A 146 2.70 -15.57 9.27
CA THR A 146 1.97 -15.14 10.46
C THR A 146 2.70 -14.01 11.19
N ASP A 147 4.03 -14.12 11.32
CA ASP A 147 4.84 -13.07 11.94
C ASP A 147 4.81 -11.77 11.14
N LEU A 148 4.89 -11.87 9.80
CA LEU A 148 4.81 -10.72 8.91
C LEU A 148 3.47 -9.98 9.05
N VAL A 149 2.36 -10.73 9.05
CA VAL A 149 1.01 -10.20 9.27
C VAL A 149 0.89 -9.56 10.66
N ALA A 150 1.43 -10.20 11.69
CA ALA A 150 1.40 -9.67 13.06
C ALA A 150 2.21 -8.37 13.20
N ALA A 151 3.39 -8.29 12.58
CA ALA A 151 4.22 -7.07 12.58
C ALA A 151 3.53 -5.91 11.86
N VAL A 152 2.88 -6.16 10.72
CA VAL A 152 2.08 -5.14 10.02
C VAL A 152 0.90 -4.68 10.87
N ARG A 153 0.15 -5.60 11.50
CA ARG A 153 -0.95 -5.26 12.42
C ARG A 153 -0.48 -4.40 13.58
N LYS A 154 0.64 -4.77 14.21
CA LYS A 154 1.25 -3.99 15.29
C LYS A 154 1.60 -2.58 14.82
N THR A 155 2.23 -2.46 13.65
CA THR A 155 2.63 -1.17 13.07
C THR A 155 1.42 -0.29 12.73
N LEU A 156 0.34 -0.87 12.23
CA LEU A 156 -0.92 -0.13 11.98
C LEU A 156 -1.56 0.42 13.25
N GLN A 157 -1.39 -0.26 14.38
CA GLN A 157 -1.88 0.18 15.70
C GLN A 157 -0.94 1.19 16.36
N GLN A 158 0.33 1.24 15.96
CA GLN A 158 1.37 2.09 16.55
C GLN A 158 2.16 2.86 15.46
N PRO A 159 1.52 3.75 14.70
CA PRO A 159 2.17 4.43 13.57
C PRO A 159 3.30 5.39 13.98
N GLU A 160 3.36 5.85 15.24
CA GLU A 160 4.37 6.82 15.72
C GLU A 160 5.77 6.24 15.98
N ASP A 161 5.91 4.91 16.08
CA ASP A 161 7.23 4.29 16.25
C ASP A 161 8.07 4.30 14.96
N ALA A 162 7.55 4.83 13.85
CA ALA A 162 8.20 4.90 12.54
C ALA A 162 9.19 6.08 12.38
N LYS A 163 9.47 6.86 13.44
CA LYS A 163 10.45 7.94 13.33
C LYS A 163 11.87 7.35 13.35
N PRO A 164 12.68 7.54 12.28
CA PRO A 164 14.07 7.10 12.31
C PRO A 164 14.80 7.82 13.44
N ALA A 165 15.58 7.08 14.23
CA ALA A 165 16.53 7.67 15.16
C ALA A 165 17.45 8.61 14.37
N LYS A 166 17.54 9.87 14.82
CA LYS A 166 18.39 10.90 14.22
C LYS A 166 19.87 10.54 14.35
#